data_AF-A0AAE2C3B2-F1
#
_entry.id   AF-A0AAE2C3B2-F1
#
_cell.length_a   1.000
_cell.length_b   1.000
_cell.length_c   1.000
_cell.angle_alpha   90.00
_cell.angle_beta   90.00
_cell.angle_gamma   90.00
#
_symmetry.space_group_name_H-M   'P 1'
#
loop_
_entity.id
_entity.type
_entity.pdbx_description
1 polymer ?
#
loop_
_entity_poly.entity_id
_entity_poly.type
_entity_poly.pdbx_seq_one_letter_code
_entity_poly.pdbx_strand_id
1 'polypeptide(L)'
;MLRCDTWTGTLVPKAGMGFPRKKFAAAAVAGKILVAGGCTRSSVVEEYDPDENVWRVASDAPRRRYGCIGASADGVFYVIGGLKIGPSGNDGSVSASRASGAEAAHVYASSMDLYDVAARVWLRSRAVPGGGCVVAACGANGNVYILSSHAVELSFWKFNASRKSASFGEWSRIKSPPLPAQVRLDSTVRFSCVGVGDKVVLVQVVGCIDDLLRRSGRTERGLKEGLVLVYDCAGGEWTRGADMPEVIRRAACVCVEC
;
A
#
# COMPACT_ATOMS: atom_id res chain seq x y z
N MET A 1 -5.98 -7.93 17.20
CA MET A 1 -4.65 -7.92 16.55
C MET A 1 -3.87 -9.11 17.07
N LEU A 2 -2.96 -9.72 16.30
CA LEU A 2 -2.04 -10.75 16.79
C LEU A 2 -0.60 -10.25 16.65
N ARG A 3 0.26 -10.53 17.63
CA ARG A 3 1.71 -10.36 17.54
C ARG A 3 2.33 -11.73 17.31
N CYS A 4 3.14 -11.87 16.26
CA CYS A 4 3.95 -13.06 15.99
C CYS A 4 5.37 -12.81 16.50
N ASP A 5 5.89 -13.73 17.30
CA ASP A 5 7.31 -13.82 17.64
C ASP A 5 8.02 -14.66 16.57
N THR A 6 8.97 -14.08 15.85
CA THR A 6 9.60 -14.74 14.69
C THR A 6 10.60 -15.84 15.09
N TRP A 7 11.11 -15.83 16.32
CA TRP A 7 12.05 -16.82 16.81
C TRP A 7 11.34 -18.10 17.27
N THR A 8 10.17 -17.94 17.88
CA THR A 8 9.41 -19.05 18.49
C THR A 8 8.18 -19.45 17.68
N GLY A 9 7.74 -18.62 16.73
CA GLY A 9 6.49 -18.79 15.99
C GLY A 9 5.23 -18.54 16.83
N THR A 10 5.38 -18.03 18.06
CA THR A 10 4.28 -17.87 19.00
C THR A 10 3.38 -16.71 18.61
N LEU A 11 2.06 -16.95 18.61
CA LEU A 11 1.05 -15.92 18.36
C LEU A 11 0.41 -15.46 19.67
N VAL A 12 0.48 -14.16 19.95
CA VAL A 12 -0.10 -13.55 21.15
C VAL A 12 -1.18 -12.53 20.78
N PRO A 13 -2.40 -12.64 21.33
CA PRO A 13 -3.43 -11.61 21.17
C PRO A 13 -2.98 -10.25 21.70
N LYS A 14 -3.29 -9.20 20.94
CA LYS A 14 -3.07 -7.79 21.29
C LYS A 14 -4.37 -7.01 21.13
N ALA A 15 -4.42 -5.81 21.70
CA ALA A 15 -5.60 -4.95 21.69
C ALA A 15 -6.20 -4.83 20.28
N GLY A 16 -7.53 -4.86 20.22
CA GLY A 16 -8.28 -4.65 18.99
C GLY A 16 -8.30 -3.18 18.61
N MET A 17 -8.31 -2.89 17.30
CA MET A 17 -8.64 -1.55 16.81
C MET A 17 -10.05 -1.17 17.27
N GLY A 18 -10.27 0.11 17.55
CA GLY A 18 -11.58 0.64 17.91
C GLY A 18 -12.52 0.73 16.71
N PHE A 19 -11.99 0.88 15.50
CA PHE A 19 -12.77 0.97 14.27
C PHE A 19 -12.53 -0.25 13.39
N PRO A 20 -13.57 -1.05 13.05
CA PRO A 20 -13.43 -2.14 12.08
C PRO A 20 -13.08 -1.62 10.67
N ARG A 21 -12.08 -2.25 10.04
CA ARG A 21 -11.53 -1.84 8.74
C ARG A 21 -11.22 -3.04 7.85
N LYS A 22 -11.22 -2.85 6.54
CA LYS A 22 -10.67 -3.80 5.56
C LYS A 22 -9.99 -3.06 4.42
N LYS A 23 -8.91 -3.64 3.86
CA LYS A 23 -8.10 -3.02 2.79
C LYS A 23 -7.66 -1.59 3.15
N PHE A 24 -7.09 -1.43 4.34
CA PHE A 24 -6.61 -0.17 4.87
C PHE A 24 -5.09 -0.04 4.67
N ALA A 25 -4.59 1.18 4.77
CA ALA A 25 -3.16 1.48 4.81
C ALA A 25 -2.63 1.21 6.23
N ALA A 26 -1.47 0.58 6.34
CA ALA A 26 -0.79 0.35 7.61
C ALA A 26 0.72 0.57 7.44
N ALA A 27 1.39 1.14 8.44
CA ALA A 27 2.85 1.24 8.47
C ALA A 27 3.38 1.33 9.92
N ALA A 28 4.59 0.82 10.14
CA ALA A 28 5.34 1.07 11.36
C ALA A 28 6.07 2.42 11.23
N VAL A 29 5.84 3.35 12.15
CA VAL A 29 6.41 4.70 12.11
C VAL A 29 6.74 5.14 13.54
N ALA A 30 7.97 5.59 13.77
CA ALA A 30 8.40 6.11 15.08
C ALA A 30 8.06 5.18 16.27
N GLY A 31 8.24 3.87 16.10
CA GLY A 31 7.96 2.87 17.14
C GLY A 31 6.48 2.55 17.36
N LYS A 32 5.57 3.11 16.56
CA LYS A 32 4.12 2.87 16.61
C LYS A 32 3.64 2.23 15.31
N ILE A 33 2.43 1.69 15.30
CA ILE A 33 1.76 1.24 14.06
C ILE A 33 0.61 2.18 13.77
N LEU A 34 0.63 2.84 12.61
CA LEU A 34 -0.49 3.68 12.16
C LEU A 34 -1.34 2.94 11.14
N VAL A 35 -2.65 3.14 11.21
CA VAL A 35 -3.62 2.61 10.25
C VAL A 35 -4.60 3.68 9.77
N ALA A 36 -4.90 3.70 8.46
CA ALA A 36 -5.83 4.65 7.86
C ALA A 36 -6.65 4.05 6.72
N GLY A 37 -7.87 4.55 6.54
CA GLY A 37 -8.80 4.07 5.51
C GLY A 37 -9.44 2.72 5.85
N GLY A 38 -10.13 2.14 4.87
CA GLY A 38 -10.80 0.84 4.98
C GLY A 38 -12.04 0.80 5.87
N CYS A 39 -12.44 1.93 6.47
CA CYS A 39 -13.63 2.06 7.30
C CYS A 39 -14.74 2.82 6.55
N THR A 40 -15.92 2.21 6.41
CA THR A 40 -17.05 2.78 5.64
C THR A 40 -17.74 3.94 6.34
N ARG A 41 -17.53 4.15 7.64
CA ARG A 41 -18.21 5.20 8.42
C ARG A 41 -17.28 6.24 9.03
N SER A 42 -15.97 6.13 8.81
CA SER A 42 -14.98 6.99 9.48
C SER A 42 -13.79 7.30 8.58
N SER A 43 -13.16 8.45 8.83
CA SER A 43 -11.84 8.88 8.33
C SER A 43 -10.72 8.68 9.33
N VAL A 44 -11.03 8.19 10.54
CA VAL A 44 -10.10 8.10 11.65
C VAL A 44 -8.83 7.35 11.25
N VAL A 45 -7.70 7.89 11.68
CA VAL A 45 -6.40 7.25 11.76
C VAL A 45 -6.21 6.78 13.19
N GLU A 46 -5.87 5.50 13.36
CA GLU A 46 -5.52 4.95 14.67
C GLU A 46 -4.02 4.70 14.75
N GLU A 47 -3.45 4.97 15.91
CA GLU A 47 -2.08 4.62 16.28
C GLU A 47 -2.10 3.52 17.35
N TYR A 48 -1.30 2.49 17.17
CA TYR A 48 -1.06 1.45 18.15
C TYR A 48 0.24 1.69 18.88
N ASP A 49 0.16 1.72 20.19
CA ASP A 49 1.29 1.72 21.09
C ASP A 49 1.64 0.28 21.51
N PRO A 50 2.78 -0.29 21.07
CA PRO A 50 3.16 -1.64 21.44
C PRO A 50 3.58 -1.77 22.92
N ASP A 51 4.05 -0.68 23.55
CA ASP A 51 4.52 -0.67 24.93
C ASP A 51 3.34 -0.72 25.89
N GLU A 52 2.30 0.05 25.58
CA GLU A 52 1.07 0.11 26.39
C GLU A 52 0.01 -0.88 25.92
N ASN A 53 0.19 -1.49 24.74
CA ASN A 53 -0.77 -2.36 24.08
C ASN A 53 -2.15 -1.71 23.93
N VAL A 54 -2.21 -0.47 23.42
CA VAL A 54 -3.47 0.23 23.20
C VAL A 54 -3.53 0.86 21.82
N TRP A 55 -4.75 0.98 21.28
CA TRP A 55 -5.04 1.81 20.12
C TRP A 55 -5.59 3.17 20.56
N ARG A 56 -5.15 4.23 19.89
CA ARG A 56 -5.67 5.59 20.08
C ARG A 56 -6.05 6.22 18.75
N VAL A 57 -6.99 7.15 18.79
CA VAL A 57 -7.26 8.04 17.65
C VAL A 57 -6.11 9.04 17.54
N ALA A 58 -5.41 9.03 16.41
CA ALA A 58 -4.30 9.94 16.14
C ALA A 58 -4.76 11.22 15.41
N SER A 59 -5.67 11.08 14.45
CA SER A 59 -6.22 12.16 13.63
C SER A 59 -7.39 11.66 12.79
N ASP A 60 -8.14 12.57 12.16
CA ASP A 60 -8.93 12.24 10.97
C ASP A 60 -8.11 12.42 9.69
N ALA A 61 -8.23 11.50 8.73
CA ALA A 61 -7.57 11.60 7.43
C ALA A 61 -8.30 12.56 6.48
N PRO A 62 -7.59 13.35 5.66
CA PRO A 62 -8.17 14.26 4.67
C PRO A 62 -9.09 13.57 3.66
N ARG A 63 -8.86 12.27 3.42
CA ARG A 63 -9.54 11.46 2.41
C ARG A 63 -9.96 10.12 2.98
N ARG A 64 -11.22 9.75 2.76
CA ARG A 64 -11.75 8.42 3.11
C ARG A 64 -11.48 7.43 1.98
N ARG A 65 -10.50 6.54 2.20
CA ARG A 65 -9.95 5.64 1.17
C ARG A 65 -10.33 4.18 1.40
N TYR A 66 -10.55 3.43 0.33
CA TYR A 66 -10.60 1.95 0.31
C TYR A 66 -9.47 1.39 -0.54
N GLY A 67 -8.79 0.34 -0.08
CA GLY A 67 -7.70 -0.26 -0.85
C GLY A 67 -6.49 0.64 -0.99
N CYS A 68 -6.29 1.58 -0.07
CA CYS A 68 -5.07 2.38 0.04
C CYS A 68 -3.92 1.57 0.63
N ILE A 69 -2.70 2.06 0.41
CA ILE A 69 -1.45 1.45 0.84
C ILE A 69 -0.76 2.39 1.84
N GLY A 70 -0.18 1.80 2.88
CA GLY A 70 0.63 2.51 3.87
C GLY A 70 2.11 2.35 3.57
N ALA A 71 2.86 3.44 3.68
CA ALA A 71 4.32 3.43 3.71
C ALA A 71 4.80 4.40 4.78
N SER A 72 6.06 4.28 5.19
CA SER A 72 6.65 5.19 6.15
C SER A 72 8.10 5.50 5.81
N ALA A 73 8.48 6.74 6.06
CA ALA A 73 9.85 7.22 5.92
C ALA A 73 10.00 8.51 6.74
N ASP A 74 11.16 8.67 7.39
CA ASP A 74 11.53 9.88 8.14
C ASP A 74 10.45 10.40 9.13
N GLY A 75 9.79 9.49 9.83
CA GLY A 75 8.76 9.80 10.83
C GLY A 75 7.38 10.18 10.26
N VAL A 76 7.18 10.07 8.95
CA VAL A 76 5.93 10.38 8.26
C VAL A 76 5.20 9.09 7.86
N PHE A 77 3.89 9.06 8.08
CA PHE A 77 2.99 8.02 7.57
C PHE A 77 2.36 8.46 6.25
N TYR A 78 2.60 7.69 5.19
CA TYR A 78 2.11 7.95 3.84
C TYR A 78 0.90 7.07 3.53
N VAL A 79 -0.24 7.70 3.23
CA VAL A 79 -1.47 7.01 2.81
C VAL A 79 -1.68 7.21 1.33
N ILE A 80 -1.46 6.16 0.55
CA ILE A 80 -1.25 6.23 -0.89
C ILE A 80 -2.38 5.50 -1.64
N GLY A 81 -2.91 6.15 -2.67
CA GLY A 81 -3.83 5.55 -3.64
C GLY A 81 -5.19 5.13 -3.05
N GLY A 82 -5.78 4.11 -3.67
CA GLY A 82 -7.09 3.57 -3.30
C GLY A 82 -8.25 4.33 -3.95
N LEU A 83 -9.45 4.01 -3.49
CA LEU A 83 -10.72 4.51 -4.02
C LEU A 83 -11.42 5.40 -3.00
N LYS A 84 -12.10 6.44 -3.47
CA LYS A 84 -12.96 7.28 -2.63
C LYS A 84 -14.12 6.45 -2.09
N ILE A 85 -14.37 6.53 -0.78
CA ILE A 85 -15.59 6.02 -0.15
C ILE A 85 -16.44 7.21 0.30
N GLY A 86 -17.65 7.35 -0.23
CA GLY A 86 -18.63 8.31 0.27
C GLY A 86 -19.28 7.86 1.58
N PRO A 87 -20.05 8.71 2.26
CA PRO A 87 -21.07 8.21 3.19
C PRO A 87 -22.01 7.31 2.39
N SER A 88 -22.37 6.14 2.92
CA SER A 88 -23.42 5.30 2.34
C SER A 88 -24.69 6.12 2.34
N GLY A 89 -25.10 6.62 1.16
CA GLY A 89 -26.32 7.42 1.01
C GLY A 89 -27.52 6.59 1.42
N ASN A 90 -28.05 6.87 2.61
CA ASN A 90 -29.44 6.56 2.96
C ASN A 90 -30.23 7.83 3.30
N ASP A 91 -29.66 9.01 3.00
CA ASP A 91 -30.39 10.27 3.01
C ASP A 91 -30.78 10.56 1.57
N GLY A 92 -32.08 10.58 1.30
CA GLY A 92 -32.71 10.54 -0.03
C GLY A 92 -32.48 11.73 -0.97
N SER A 93 -31.25 12.26 -1.08
CA SER A 93 -30.90 13.23 -2.12
C SER A 93 -30.38 12.50 -3.36
N VAL A 94 -31.27 12.35 -4.34
CA VAL A 94 -30.96 11.97 -5.72
C VAL A 94 -30.06 13.03 -6.35
N SER A 95 -28.77 12.74 -6.51
CA SER A 95 -27.95 13.15 -7.67
C SER A 95 -26.59 12.44 -7.63
N ALA A 96 -26.60 11.13 -7.87
CA ALA A 96 -25.39 10.46 -8.33
C ALA A 96 -25.25 10.78 -9.83
N SER A 97 -24.61 11.91 -10.15
CA SER A 97 -24.19 12.17 -11.52
C SER A 97 -23.14 11.12 -11.89
N ARG A 98 -23.53 10.15 -12.73
CA ARG A 98 -22.67 9.06 -13.21
C ARG A 98 -21.46 9.53 -14.02
N ALA A 99 -21.32 10.84 -14.26
CA ALA A 99 -20.19 11.47 -14.93
C ALA A 99 -19.10 12.00 -13.97
N SER A 100 -19.35 12.12 -12.65
CA SER A 100 -18.35 12.66 -11.68
C SER A 100 -17.55 11.60 -10.92
N GLY A 101 -17.94 10.32 -11.04
CA GLY A 101 -17.33 9.22 -10.30
C GLY A 101 -15.93 8.83 -10.79
N ALA A 102 -15.69 8.90 -12.10
CA ALA A 102 -14.39 8.54 -12.69
C ALA A 102 -13.30 9.56 -12.34
N GLU A 103 -13.60 10.86 -12.48
CA GLU A 103 -12.67 11.95 -12.19
C GLU A 103 -12.26 11.98 -10.71
N ALA A 104 -13.23 11.83 -9.79
CA ALA A 104 -12.96 11.70 -8.36
C ALA A 104 -12.21 10.40 -7.98
N ALA A 105 -12.41 9.31 -8.73
CA ALA A 105 -11.68 8.06 -8.53
C ALA A 105 -10.21 8.18 -8.96
N HIS A 106 -9.93 8.84 -10.08
CA HIS A 106 -8.55 9.12 -10.52
C HIS A 106 -7.78 9.98 -9.50
N VAL A 107 -8.44 10.99 -8.90
CA VAL A 107 -7.83 11.82 -7.85
C VAL A 107 -7.40 10.99 -6.64
N TYR A 108 -8.13 9.93 -6.28
CA TYR A 108 -7.77 9.07 -5.15
C TYR A 108 -6.69 8.05 -5.53
N ALA A 109 -6.84 7.43 -6.70
CA ALA A 109 -5.96 6.36 -7.19
C ALA A 109 -4.50 6.80 -7.33
N SER A 110 -4.27 8.08 -7.65
CA SER A 110 -2.94 8.68 -7.82
C SER A 110 -2.66 9.80 -6.81
N SER A 111 -3.20 9.73 -5.58
CA SER A 111 -2.86 10.70 -4.50
C SER A 111 -2.16 10.06 -3.32
N MET A 112 -1.43 10.89 -2.58
CA MET A 112 -0.65 10.53 -1.41
C MET A 112 -0.88 11.58 -0.32
N ASP A 113 -1.43 11.16 0.82
CA ASP A 113 -1.55 11.96 2.04
C ASP A 113 -0.39 11.66 2.98
N LEU A 114 0.13 12.68 3.64
CA LEU A 114 1.33 12.59 4.48
C LEU A 114 0.98 13.05 5.88
N TYR A 115 1.11 12.18 6.87
CA TYR A 115 0.88 12.50 8.27
C TYR A 115 2.20 12.51 9.03
N ASP A 116 2.62 13.68 9.51
CA ASP A 116 3.76 13.80 10.41
C ASP A 116 3.33 13.31 11.80
N VAL A 117 3.88 12.18 12.22
CA VAL A 117 3.44 11.49 13.44
C VAL A 117 3.83 12.27 14.70
N ALA A 118 5.01 12.88 14.71
CA ALA A 118 5.49 13.63 15.86
C ALA A 118 4.75 14.96 16.01
N ALA A 119 4.57 15.68 14.91
CA ALA A 119 3.87 16.95 14.92
C ALA A 119 2.33 16.79 14.95
N ARG A 120 1.83 15.57 14.69
CA ARG A 120 0.39 15.25 14.57
C ARG A 120 -0.36 16.12 13.57
N VAL A 121 0.28 16.42 12.45
CA VAL A 121 -0.28 17.26 11.38
C VAL A 121 -0.21 16.57 10.03
N TRP A 122 -1.23 16.80 9.21
CA TRP A 122 -1.17 16.43 7.80
C TRP A 122 -0.34 17.46 7.04
N LEU A 123 0.69 16.98 6.36
CA LEU A 123 1.47 17.77 5.42
C LEU A 123 0.72 17.89 4.08
N ARG A 124 1.23 18.75 3.20
CA ARG A 124 0.65 18.96 1.87
C ARG A 124 0.59 17.65 1.09
N SER A 125 -0.62 17.22 0.71
CA SER A 125 -0.84 16.04 -0.13
C SER A 125 -0.06 16.16 -1.45
N ARG A 126 0.35 15.02 -1.99
CA ARG A 126 1.07 14.90 -3.25
C ARG A 126 0.27 14.07 -4.25
N ALA A 127 0.47 14.33 -5.54
CA ALA A 127 -0.02 13.47 -6.61
C ALA A 127 1.11 12.52 -7.03
N VAL A 128 0.79 11.25 -7.21
CA VAL A 128 1.69 10.26 -7.81
C VAL A 128 1.71 10.52 -9.33
N PRO A 129 2.89 10.77 -9.93
CA PRO A 129 2.95 11.12 -11.34
C PRO A 129 2.55 9.99 -12.30
N GLY A 130 2.19 10.36 -13.53
CA GLY A 130 1.89 9.43 -14.63
C GLY A 130 0.45 8.93 -14.70
N GLY A 131 -0.40 9.25 -13.72
CA GLY A 131 -1.73 8.66 -13.63
C GLY A 131 -1.68 7.17 -13.24
N GLY A 132 -2.82 6.49 -13.20
CA GLY A 132 -2.89 5.06 -12.88
C GLY A 132 -3.13 4.72 -11.40
N CYS A 133 -3.34 3.43 -11.14
CA CYS A 133 -3.67 2.93 -9.81
C CYS A 133 -2.41 2.52 -9.07
N VAL A 134 -2.17 3.08 -7.89
CA VAL A 134 -1.10 2.59 -7.01
C VAL A 134 -1.44 1.18 -6.54
N VAL A 135 -0.57 0.23 -6.87
CA VAL A 135 -0.76 -1.20 -6.59
C VAL A 135 0.18 -1.73 -5.51
N ALA A 136 1.31 -1.05 -5.28
CA ALA A 136 2.24 -1.39 -4.20
C ALA A 136 3.07 -0.15 -3.81
N ALA A 137 3.47 -0.06 -2.54
CA ALA A 137 4.40 0.97 -2.07
C ALA A 137 5.14 0.53 -0.81
N CYS A 138 6.33 1.06 -0.58
CA CYS A 138 7.10 0.89 0.66
C CYS A 138 8.03 2.08 0.91
N GLY A 139 8.54 2.22 2.13
CA GLY A 139 9.69 3.07 2.42
C GLY A 139 10.99 2.27 2.32
N ALA A 140 12.04 2.85 1.75
CA ALA A 140 13.40 2.31 1.76
C ALA A 140 14.41 3.44 1.49
N ASN A 141 15.61 3.36 2.07
CA ASN A 141 16.72 4.28 1.79
C ASN A 141 16.32 5.78 1.72
N GLY A 142 15.54 6.28 2.70
CA GLY A 142 15.09 7.68 2.75
C GLY A 142 14.08 8.11 1.68
N ASN A 143 13.50 7.16 0.95
CA ASN A 143 12.52 7.39 -0.11
C ASN A 143 11.25 6.56 0.12
N VAL A 144 10.15 6.98 -0.51
CA VAL A 144 8.95 6.16 -0.68
C VAL A 144 8.90 5.67 -2.12
N TYR A 145 8.91 4.37 -2.31
CA TYR A 145 8.83 3.71 -3.61
C TYR A 145 7.40 3.30 -3.91
N ILE A 146 6.92 3.59 -5.12
CA ILE A 146 5.53 3.40 -5.54
C ILE A 146 5.49 2.71 -6.90
N LEU A 147 4.73 1.62 -6.96
CA LEU A 147 4.39 0.91 -8.18
C LEU A 147 2.96 1.27 -8.60
N SER A 148 2.82 1.85 -9.78
CA SER A 148 1.54 2.22 -10.38
C SER A 148 1.23 1.34 -11.58
N SER A 149 0.00 0.86 -11.65
CA SER A 149 -0.54 0.11 -12.77
C SER A 149 -1.35 1.01 -13.70
N HIS A 150 -1.09 0.86 -14.99
CA HIS A 150 -1.76 1.53 -16.10
C HIS A 150 -2.45 0.48 -16.98
N ALA A 151 -3.15 0.95 -18.01
CA ALA A 151 -3.85 0.08 -18.95
C ALA A 151 -2.94 -0.95 -19.64
N VAL A 152 -1.67 -0.59 -19.89
CA VAL A 152 -0.74 -1.41 -20.70
C VAL A 152 0.65 -1.55 -20.09
N GLU A 153 0.95 -0.84 -19.01
CA GLU A 153 2.30 -0.84 -18.42
C GLU A 153 2.27 -0.67 -16.89
N LEU A 154 3.43 -0.89 -16.27
CA LEU A 154 3.72 -0.43 -14.93
C LEU A 154 4.68 0.76 -14.97
N SER A 155 4.46 1.71 -14.08
CA SER A 155 5.47 2.73 -13.78
C SER A 155 5.93 2.62 -12.33
N PHE A 156 7.23 2.75 -12.14
CA PHE A 156 7.86 2.72 -10.84
C PHE A 156 8.45 4.08 -10.51
N TRP A 157 8.11 4.60 -9.34
CA TRP A 157 8.46 5.95 -8.90
C TRP A 157 9.12 5.90 -7.54
N LYS A 158 10.07 6.81 -7.32
CA LYS A 158 10.56 7.16 -6.00
C LYS A 158 10.16 8.60 -5.65
N PHE A 159 9.76 8.78 -4.40
CA PHE A 159 9.50 10.08 -3.78
C PHE A 159 10.57 10.33 -2.73
N ASN A 160 11.25 11.47 -2.81
CA ASN A 160 12.22 11.86 -1.81
C ASN A 160 11.52 12.22 -0.49
N ALA A 161 11.69 11.35 0.51
CA ALA A 161 11.06 11.47 1.82
C ALA A 161 11.99 12.06 2.88
N SER A 162 13.26 12.34 2.54
CA SER A 162 14.21 12.95 3.46
C SER A 162 13.84 14.41 3.70
N ARG A 163 13.26 14.72 4.87
CA ARG A 163 12.83 16.10 5.19
C ARG A 163 13.99 17.08 5.37
N LYS A 164 15.20 16.55 5.60
CA LYS A 164 16.44 17.36 5.66
C LYS A 164 16.99 17.69 4.27
N SER A 165 16.51 17.02 3.23
CA SER A 165 16.96 17.29 1.87
C SER A 165 16.24 18.53 1.31
N ALA A 166 16.99 19.39 0.61
CA ALA A 166 16.40 20.48 -0.18
C ALA A 166 15.42 19.97 -1.25
N SER A 167 15.60 18.73 -1.69
CA SER A 167 14.75 18.02 -2.65
C SER A 167 13.60 17.25 -2.01
N PHE A 168 13.25 17.50 -0.74
CA PHE A 168 12.10 16.86 -0.10
C PHE A 168 10.85 17.08 -0.95
N GLY A 169 10.17 15.98 -1.29
CA GLY A 169 8.96 16.06 -2.08
C GLY A 169 9.14 15.88 -3.58
N GLU A 170 10.37 15.73 -4.07
CA GLU A 170 10.65 15.48 -5.48
C GLU A 170 10.33 14.03 -5.87
N TRP A 171 9.85 13.88 -7.11
CA TRP A 171 9.57 12.59 -7.73
C TRP A 171 10.63 12.26 -8.76
N SER A 172 10.97 10.98 -8.87
CA SER A 172 11.74 10.46 -10.01
C SER A 172 11.10 9.19 -10.54
N ARG A 173 10.89 9.12 -11.86
CA ARG A 173 10.59 7.85 -12.52
C ARG A 173 11.86 7.02 -12.53
N ILE A 174 11.75 5.75 -12.18
CA ILE A 174 12.86 4.80 -12.16
C ILE A 174 12.49 3.57 -13.01
N LYS A 175 13.47 2.71 -13.24
CA LYS A 175 13.30 1.49 -14.03
C LYS A 175 12.16 0.65 -13.46
N SER A 176 11.15 0.36 -14.27
CA SER A 176 10.04 -0.50 -13.87
C SER A 176 10.50 -1.96 -13.71
N PRO A 177 9.85 -2.76 -12.84
CA PRO A 177 10.20 -4.15 -12.66
C PRO A 177 10.08 -4.94 -13.97
N PRO A 178 11.05 -5.82 -14.30
CA PRO A 178 10.99 -6.66 -15.49
C PRO A 178 10.00 -7.81 -15.25
N LEU A 179 8.73 -7.59 -15.59
CA LEU A 179 7.72 -8.64 -15.48
C LEU A 179 7.83 -9.64 -16.64
N PRO A 180 7.82 -10.95 -16.36
CA PRO A 180 7.71 -11.97 -17.41
C PRO A 180 6.42 -11.80 -18.21
N ALA A 181 6.44 -12.13 -19.51
CA ALA A 181 5.28 -12.02 -20.40
C ALA A 181 4.06 -12.84 -19.93
N GLN A 182 4.27 -13.86 -19.09
CA GLN A 182 3.20 -14.66 -18.48
C GLN A 182 2.44 -13.90 -17.38
N VAL A 183 3.03 -12.86 -16.79
CA VAL A 183 2.37 -12.01 -15.80
C VAL A 183 1.50 -11.00 -16.54
N ARG A 184 0.22 -11.33 -16.71
CA ARG A 184 -0.74 -10.41 -17.31
C ARG A 184 -0.97 -9.23 -16.38
N LEU A 185 -0.81 -8.02 -16.91
CA LEU A 185 -1.19 -6.77 -16.24
C LEU A 185 -2.70 -6.55 -16.28
N ASP A 186 -3.48 -7.61 -16.05
CA ASP A 186 -4.90 -7.45 -15.78
C ASP A 186 -5.11 -7.17 -14.28
N SER A 187 -6.35 -6.88 -13.90
CA SER A 187 -6.71 -6.51 -12.53
C SER A 187 -6.44 -7.59 -11.46
N THR A 188 -5.91 -8.76 -11.82
CA THR A 188 -5.70 -9.90 -10.92
C THR A 188 -4.32 -9.90 -10.24
N VAL A 189 -3.30 -9.28 -10.84
CA VAL A 189 -1.93 -9.28 -10.29
C VAL A 189 -1.76 -8.15 -9.30
N ARG A 190 -1.30 -8.49 -8.09
CA ARG A 190 -0.98 -7.57 -7.01
C ARG A 190 0.45 -7.83 -6.57
N PHE A 191 1.09 -6.82 -6.00
CA PHE A 191 2.41 -6.98 -5.40
C PHE A 191 2.33 -6.57 -3.94
N SER A 192 2.97 -7.34 -3.07
CA SER A 192 3.44 -6.80 -1.81
C SER A 192 4.80 -6.15 -2.05
N CYS A 193 5.02 -4.99 -1.44
CA CYS A 193 6.23 -4.20 -1.63
C CYS A 193 6.82 -3.92 -0.25
N VAL A 194 8.10 -4.22 -0.07
CA VAL A 194 8.78 -4.17 1.22
C VAL A 194 10.17 -3.55 1.01
N GLY A 195 10.53 -2.60 1.87
CA GLY A 195 11.91 -2.10 1.95
C GLY A 195 12.74 -2.99 2.87
N VAL A 196 13.96 -3.31 2.46
CA VAL A 196 14.94 -4.09 3.23
C VAL A 196 16.29 -3.41 3.08
N GLY A 197 16.77 -2.71 4.13
CA GLY A 197 17.95 -1.85 4.03
C GLY A 197 17.92 -0.90 2.83
N ASP A 198 18.83 -1.12 1.88
CA ASP A 198 19.00 -0.38 0.63
C ASP A 198 18.29 -1.02 -0.58
N LYS A 199 17.31 -1.90 -0.33
CA LYS A 199 16.60 -2.64 -1.38
C LYS A 199 15.10 -2.48 -1.27
N VAL A 200 14.43 -2.64 -2.41
CA VAL A 200 12.98 -2.80 -2.49
C VAL A 200 12.66 -4.17 -3.05
N VAL A 201 11.84 -4.93 -2.33
CA VAL A 201 11.41 -6.27 -2.70
C VAL A 201 9.95 -6.23 -3.12
N LEU A 202 9.67 -6.65 -4.35
CA LEU A 202 8.34 -6.92 -4.85
C LEU A 202 8.07 -8.41 -4.81
N VAL A 203 7.03 -8.80 -4.09
CA VAL A 203 6.54 -10.18 -4.03
C VAL A 203 5.20 -10.24 -4.76
N GLN A 204 5.11 -11.05 -5.79
CA GLN A 204 3.86 -11.28 -6.50
C GLN A 204 2.85 -11.98 -5.56
N VAL A 205 1.66 -11.39 -5.46
CA VAL A 205 0.53 -11.94 -4.71
C VAL A 205 -0.72 -11.94 -5.58
N VAL A 206 -1.59 -12.94 -5.43
CA VAL A 206 -2.81 -13.03 -6.25
C VAL A 206 -3.97 -12.25 -5.60
N GLY A 207 -4.61 -11.41 -6.42
CA GLY A 207 -5.78 -10.61 -6.09
C GLY A 207 -7.11 -11.33 -6.29
N CYS A 208 -8.21 -10.71 -5.84
CA CYS A 208 -9.50 -11.36 -5.70
C CYS A 208 -10.54 -11.04 -6.79
N ILE A 209 -10.12 -10.59 -7.98
CA ILE A 209 -11.05 -10.22 -9.05
C ILE A 209 -11.44 -11.44 -9.93
N ASP A 210 -10.96 -12.64 -9.58
CA ASP A 210 -11.19 -13.88 -10.34
C ASP A 210 -12.26 -14.85 -9.80
N ASP A 211 -13.14 -14.40 -8.90
CA ASP A 211 -14.44 -15.09 -8.77
C ASP A 211 -15.36 -14.87 -9.99
N LEU A 212 -14.97 -13.99 -10.93
CA LEU A 212 -15.65 -13.85 -12.23
C LEU A 212 -15.07 -14.74 -13.34
N LEU A 213 -13.77 -15.07 -13.32
CA LEU A 213 -13.17 -16.02 -14.27
C LEU A 213 -13.37 -17.50 -13.90
N ARG A 214 -13.78 -17.78 -12.65
CA ARG A 214 -14.23 -19.12 -12.23
C ARG A 214 -15.45 -19.65 -13.00
N ARG A 215 -16.16 -18.81 -13.75
CA ARG A 215 -17.22 -19.23 -14.69
C ARG A 215 -16.73 -19.76 -16.03
N SER A 216 -15.42 -19.65 -16.33
CA SER A 216 -14.88 -20.06 -17.64
C SER A 216 -14.39 -21.52 -17.72
N GLY A 217 -14.46 -22.29 -16.62
CA GLY A 217 -14.11 -23.72 -16.63
C GLY A 217 -12.65 -24.05 -16.96
N ARG A 218 -11.76 -23.05 -17.09
CA ARG A 218 -10.33 -23.28 -17.35
C ARG A 218 -9.58 -23.62 -16.06
N THR A 219 -9.52 -24.91 -15.75
CA THR A 219 -8.49 -25.51 -14.89
C THR A 219 -7.16 -25.55 -15.63
N GLU A 220 -6.51 -24.41 -15.83
CA GLU A 220 -5.11 -24.39 -16.28
C GLU A 220 -4.20 -23.83 -15.20
N ARG A 221 -3.12 -24.58 -14.96
CA ARG A 221 -2.08 -24.43 -13.94
C ARG A 221 -1.39 -23.07 -14.05
N GLY A 222 -1.91 -22.04 -13.39
CA GLY A 222 -1.27 -20.72 -13.30
C GLY A 222 -0.33 -20.62 -12.11
N LEU A 223 0.98 -20.45 -12.38
CA LEU A 223 2.11 -20.17 -11.48
C LEU A 223 1.98 -20.72 -10.05
N LYS A 224 2.59 -21.88 -9.78
CA LYS A 224 2.73 -22.39 -8.41
C LYS A 224 3.62 -21.49 -7.56
N GLU A 225 4.61 -20.83 -8.17
CA GLU A 225 5.63 -20.04 -7.47
C GLU A 225 5.35 -18.54 -7.56
N GLY A 226 5.51 -17.81 -6.46
CA GLY A 226 5.34 -16.37 -6.40
C GLY A 226 6.62 -15.65 -6.79
N LEU A 227 6.59 -14.90 -7.90
CA LEU A 227 7.74 -14.15 -8.38
C LEU A 227 8.24 -13.15 -7.32
N VAL A 228 9.55 -13.18 -7.04
CA VAL A 228 10.23 -12.20 -6.20
C VAL A 228 11.20 -11.38 -7.03
N LEU A 229 11.02 -10.06 -7.04
CA LEU A 229 11.92 -9.11 -7.70
C LEU A 229 12.55 -8.20 -6.66
N VAL A 230 13.84 -7.96 -6.80
CA VAL A 230 14.63 -7.12 -5.89
C VAL A 230 15.22 -5.96 -6.67
N TYR A 231 14.91 -4.75 -6.26
CA TYR A 231 15.48 -3.51 -6.77
C TYR A 231 16.57 -3.04 -5.83
N ASP A 232 17.76 -2.81 -6.38
CA ASP A 232 18.89 -2.22 -5.66
C ASP A 232 18.82 -0.70 -5.70
N CYS A 233 18.60 -0.03 -4.56
CA CYS A 233 18.38 1.41 -4.54
C CYS A 233 19.64 2.21 -4.93
N ALA A 234 20.84 1.64 -4.71
CA ALA A 234 22.11 2.28 -5.04
C ALA A 234 22.45 2.12 -6.54
N GLY A 235 22.43 0.89 -7.05
CA GLY A 235 22.73 0.59 -8.45
C GLY A 235 21.61 0.92 -9.42
N GLY A 236 20.37 1.04 -8.94
CA GLY A 236 19.20 1.35 -9.76
C GLY A 236 18.74 0.19 -10.64
N GLU A 237 19.11 -1.04 -10.28
CA GLU A 237 18.93 -2.23 -11.10
C GLU A 237 18.01 -3.27 -10.44
N TRP A 238 17.33 -4.05 -11.29
CA TRP A 238 16.46 -5.14 -10.86
C TRP A 238 17.16 -6.49 -10.98
N THR A 239 16.94 -7.34 -9.99
CA THR A 239 17.35 -8.74 -9.98
C THR A 239 16.18 -9.64 -9.57
N ARG A 240 16.28 -10.94 -9.86
CA ARG A 240 15.30 -11.93 -9.41
C ARG A 240 15.76 -12.54 -8.10
N GLY A 241 14.89 -12.53 -7.10
CA GLY A 241 15.10 -13.22 -5.83
C GLY A 241 14.72 -14.70 -5.92
N ALA A 242 14.83 -15.41 -4.80
CA ALA A 242 14.25 -16.73 -4.69
C ALA A 242 12.72 -16.62 -4.76
N ASP A 243 12.08 -17.37 -5.66
CA ASP A 243 10.63 -17.35 -5.76
C ASP A 243 9.99 -17.98 -4.51
N MET A 244 8.80 -17.51 -4.16
CA MET A 244 8.03 -18.07 -3.06
C MET A 244 7.45 -19.43 -3.49
N PRO A 245 7.51 -20.46 -2.62
CA PRO A 245 7.09 -21.82 -2.96
C PRO A 245 5.60 -21.95 -3.29
N GLU A 246 4.77 -21.02 -2.79
CA GLU A 246 3.36 -20.90 -3.15
C GLU A 246 2.95 -19.43 -3.32
N VAL A 247 2.12 -19.15 -4.32
CA VAL A 247 1.49 -17.83 -4.47
C VAL A 247 0.40 -17.63 -3.43
N ILE A 248 0.71 -16.85 -2.40
CA ILE A 248 -0.23 -16.60 -1.30
C ILE A 248 -1.25 -15.52 -1.71
N ARG A 249 -2.54 -15.86 -1.62
CA ARG A 249 -3.64 -14.93 -1.93
C ARG A 249 -3.78 -13.87 -0.85
N ARG A 250 -3.91 -12.60 -1.26
CA ARG A 250 -4.15 -11.45 -0.37
C ARG A 250 -3.13 -11.30 0.76
N ALA A 251 -1.90 -11.80 0.58
CA ALA A 251 -0.84 -11.66 1.57
C ALA A 251 -0.36 -10.20 1.68
N ALA A 252 0.02 -9.83 2.89
CA ALA A 252 0.91 -8.70 3.14
C ALA A 252 2.27 -9.28 3.54
N CYS A 253 3.34 -8.81 2.91
CA CYS A 253 4.70 -9.12 3.27
C CYS A 253 5.25 -8.01 4.16
N VAL A 254 6.13 -8.39 5.08
CA VAL A 254 6.87 -7.47 5.94
C VAL A 254 8.28 -8.02 6.09
N CYS A 255 9.27 -7.14 6.21
CA CYS A 255 10.63 -7.53 6.54
C CYS A 255 10.81 -7.49 8.06
N VAL A 256 11.50 -8.50 8.58
CA VAL A 256 11.98 -8.52 9.95
C VAL A 256 13.50 -8.65 9.88
N GLU A 257 14.21 -7.62 10.30
CA GLU A 257 15.65 -7.67 10.48
C GLU A 257 15.92 -8.21 11.89
N CYS A 258 16.72 -9.26 11.96
CA CYS A 258 17.09 -9.99 13.18
C CYS A 258 18.50 -9.60 13.61
#